data_AF-A0A1W9PE59-F1
#
_entry.id   AF-A0A1W9PE59-F1
#
_cell.length_a   1.000
_cell.length_b   1.000
_cell.length_c   1.000
_cell.angle_alpha   90.00
_cell.angle_beta   90.00
_cell.angle_gamma   90.00
#
_symmetry.space_group_name_H-M   'P 1'
#
loop_
_entity.id
_entity.type
_entity.pdbx_description
1 polymer ?
#
loop_
_entity_poly.entity_id
_entity_poly.type
_entity_poly.pdbx_seq_one_letter_code
_entity_poly.pdbx_strand_id
1 'polypeptide(L)'
;MFIGEIKQKTERTPKIIVLPEGDEKRTLKAAGKANTFIFPCLCAGNIAYKLTERLAKARAYGPVIQGFVKPVNDLSRGCSVDDIVGVVAITVVQSQALQEKR
;
A
#
# COMPACT_ATOMS: atom_id res chain seq x y z
N MET A 1 14.19 -17.57 -3.12
CA MET A 1 14.51 -16.72 -4.29
C MET A 1 13.66 -15.46 -4.30
N PHE A 2 12.33 -15.56 -4.41
CA PHE A 2 11.41 -14.41 -4.53
C PHE A 2 11.43 -13.38 -3.37
N ILE A 3 11.43 -13.83 -2.11
CA ILE A 3 11.40 -12.92 -0.94
C ILE A 3 12.71 -12.14 -0.80
N GLY A 4 13.86 -12.76 -1.09
CA GLY A 4 15.17 -12.09 -1.03
C GLY A 4 15.29 -10.94 -2.03
N GLU A 5 14.72 -11.11 -3.22
CA GLU A 5 14.64 -10.06 -4.25
C GLU A 5 13.71 -8.91 -3.80
N ILE A 6 12.54 -9.23 -3.23
CA ILE A 6 11.64 -8.22 -2.67
C ILE A 6 12.36 -7.44 -1.57
N LYS A 7 13.05 -8.10 -0.64
CA LYS A 7 13.77 -7.47 0.47
C LYS A 7 14.85 -6.51 -0.04
N GLN A 8 15.69 -6.95 -0.97
CA GLN A 8 16.72 -6.11 -1.60
C GLN A 8 16.11 -4.91 -2.35
N LYS A 9 15.01 -5.12 -3.10
CA LYS A 9 14.32 -4.05 -3.84
C LYS A 9 13.68 -3.03 -2.89
N THR A 10 13.15 -3.50 -1.75
CA THR A 10 12.54 -2.65 -0.73
C THR A 10 13.60 -1.84 0.02
N GLU A 11 14.78 -2.41 0.28
CA GLU A 11 15.93 -1.69 0.88
C GLU A 11 16.50 -0.62 -0.06
N ARG A 12 16.48 -0.86 -1.38
CA ARG A 12 17.00 0.08 -2.39
C ARG A 12 16.03 1.19 -2.76
N THR A 13 14.73 1.04 -2.47
CA THR A 13 13.74 2.05 -2.83
C THR A 13 13.51 2.99 -1.65
N PRO A 14 13.95 4.27 -1.72
CA PRO A 14 13.72 5.20 -0.63
C PRO A 14 12.21 5.38 -0.40
N LYS A 15 11.77 5.34 0.86
CA LYS A 15 10.38 5.65 1.22
C LYS A 15 10.18 7.15 1.09
N ILE A 16 9.42 7.56 0.08
CA ILE A 16 9.10 8.96 -0.18
C ILE A 16 7.60 9.12 0.07
N ILE A 17 7.30 9.76 1.20
CA ILE A 17 5.96 9.97 1.70
C ILE A 17 5.52 11.39 1.33
N VAL A 18 4.31 11.53 0.80
CA VAL A 18 3.72 12.84 0.48
C VAL A 18 2.34 12.97 1.09
N LEU A 19 2.09 14.16 1.64
CA LEU A 19 0.77 14.67 2.01
C LEU A 19 0.22 15.42 0.78
N PRO A 20 -0.76 14.87 0.05
CA PRO A 20 -1.14 15.35 -1.27
C PRO A 20 -1.80 16.74 -1.26
N GLU A 21 -2.17 17.26 -0.09
CA GLU A 21 -2.76 18.58 0.10
C GLU A 21 -1.74 19.74 0.16
N GLY A 22 -0.44 19.45 0.32
CA GLY A 22 0.59 20.47 0.46
C GLY A 22 1.08 21.04 -0.87
N ASP A 23 1.19 22.37 -0.95
CA ASP A 23 1.66 23.12 -2.14
C ASP A 23 3.12 23.58 -2.04
N GLU A 24 3.79 23.33 -0.91
CA GLU A 24 5.18 23.70 -0.71
C GLU A 24 6.10 23.08 -1.78
N LYS A 25 7.11 23.85 -2.23
CA LYS A 25 8.05 23.43 -3.28
C LYS A 25 8.71 22.07 -3.00
N ARG A 26 8.98 21.74 -1.73
CA ARG A 26 9.55 20.44 -1.33
C ARG A 26 8.56 19.29 -1.55
N THR A 27 7.28 19.51 -1.30
CA THR A 27 6.19 18.54 -1.44
C THR A 27 5.96 18.24 -2.91
N LEU A 28 5.87 19.27 -3.75
CA LEU A 28 5.74 19.11 -5.20
C LEU A 28 6.92 18.37 -5.82
N LYS A 29 8.15 18.66 -5.36
CA LYS A 29 9.36 17.94 -5.80
C LYS A 29 9.33 16.46 -5.38
N ALA A 30 8.79 16.15 -4.21
CA ALA A 30 8.66 14.79 -3.70
C ALA A 30 7.53 14.01 -4.39
N ALA A 31 6.43 14.67 -4.77
CA ALA A 31 5.23 14.04 -5.35
C ALA A 31 5.53 13.20 -6.60
N GLY A 32 6.41 13.67 -7.49
CA GLY A 32 6.80 12.91 -8.69
C GLY A 32 7.61 11.64 -8.44
N LYS A 33 8.08 11.42 -7.20
CA LYS A 33 8.85 10.24 -6.78
C LYS A 33 8.22 9.50 -5.60
N ALA A 34 7.03 9.92 -5.18
CA ALA A 34 6.37 9.36 -4.01
C ALA A 34 5.96 7.91 -4.25
N ASN A 35 6.11 7.08 -3.23
CA ASN A 35 5.60 5.71 -3.21
C ASN A 35 4.55 5.48 -2.12
N THR A 36 4.33 6.48 -1.25
CA THR A 36 3.34 6.43 -0.18
C THR A 36 2.63 7.78 -0.09
N PHE A 37 1.29 7.76 -0.14
CA PHE A 37 0.45 8.94 0.05
C PHE A 37 -0.29 8.82 1.37
N ILE A 38 -0.20 9.84 2.22
CA ILE A 38 -0.97 9.92 3.48
C ILE A 38 -2.08 10.93 3.26
N PHE A 39 -3.33 10.50 3.37
CA PHE A 39 -4.49 11.36 3.15
C PHE A 39 -4.97 11.98 4.47
N PRO A 40 -5.49 13.23 4.45
CA PRO A 40 -5.90 13.94 5.67
C PRO A 40 -7.17 13.37 6.31
N CYS A 41 -7.95 12.60 5.56
CA CYS A 41 -9.15 11.94 6.08
C CYS A 41 -9.53 10.71 5.24
N LEU A 42 -10.42 9.88 5.82
CA LEU A 42 -10.96 8.69 5.19
C LEU A 42 -11.63 8.98 3.84
N CYS A 43 -12.39 10.08 3.74
CA CYS A 43 -13.06 10.46 2.50
C CYS A 43 -12.07 10.75 1.37
N ALA A 44 -11.01 11.52 1.65
CA ALA A 44 -9.98 11.84 0.68
C ALA A 44 -9.26 10.57 0.19
N GLY A 45 -8.87 9.68 1.10
CA GLY A 45 -8.27 8.39 0.73
C GLY A 45 -9.20 7.50 -0.09
N ASN A 46 -10.47 7.36 0.33
CA ASN A 46 -11.47 6.55 -0.36
C ASN A 46 -11.80 7.04 -1.77
N ILE A 47 -11.90 8.36 -1.95
CA ILE A 47 -12.12 8.98 -3.26
C ILE A 47 -10.88 8.76 -4.14
N ALA A 48 -9.68 9.04 -3.60
CA ALA A 48 -8.45 8.94 -4.36
C ALA A 48 -8.19 7.52 -4.88
N TYR A 49 -8.24 6.50 -4.01
CA TYR A 49 -7.92 5.14 -4.46
C TYR A 49 -8.94 4.61 -5.49
N LYS A 50 -10.24 4.94 -5.34
CA LYS A 50 -11.27 4.56 -6.32
C LYS A 50 -11.12 5.31 -7.64
N LEU A 51 -10.73 6.58 -7.60
CA LEU A 51 -10.40 7.34 -8.81
C LEU A 51 -9.21 6.69 -9.54
N THR A 52 -8.15 6.35 -8.82
CA THR A 52 -6.96 5.70 -9.38
C THR A 52 -7.30 4.32 -9.95
N GLU A 53 -8.09 3.52 -9.24
CA GLU A 53 -8.58 2.23 -9.72
C GLU A 53 -9.39 2.37 -11.02
N ARG A 54 -10.38 3.26 -11.04
CA ARG A 54 -11.34 3.37 -12.14
C ARG A 54 -10.80 4.12 -13.36
N LEU A 55 -10.11 5.24 -13.15
CA LEU A 55 -9.64 6.10 -14.25
C LEU A 55 -8.25 5.72 -14.73
N ALA A 56 -7.32 5.45 -13.82
CA ALA A 56 -5.96 5.05 -14.18
C ALA A 56 -5.83 3.55 -14.43
N LYS A 57 -6.92 2.78 -14.26
CA LYS A 57 -6.96 1.30 -14.40
C LYS A 57 -5.91 0.60 -13.52
N ALA A 58 -5.57 1.22 -12.40
CA ALA A 58 -4.67 0.63 -11.42
C ALA A 58 -5.40 -0.50 -10.66
N ARG A 59 -4.64 -1.46 -10.13
CA ARG A 59 -5.19 -2.48 -9.23
C ARG A 59 -5.17 -2.01 -7.80
N ALA A 60 -6.30 -2.12 -7.11
CA ALA A 60 -6.45 -1.75 -5.71
C ALA A 60 -6.47 -3.00 -4.82
N TYR A 61 -5.31 -3.40 -4.30
CA TYR A 61 -5.22 -4.51 -3.34
C TYR A 61 -5.39 -4.00 -1.91
N GLY A 62 -6.32 -4.60 -1.17
CA GLY A 62 -6.54 -4.31 0.25
C GLY A 62 -8.02 -4.13 0.63
N PRO A 63 -8.29 -3.44 1.75
CA PRO A 63 -7.33 -2.74 2.62
C PRO A 63 -6.33 -3.66 3.32
N VAL A 64 -5.07 -3.23 3.41
CA VAL A 64 -4.07 -3.87 4.27
C VAL A 64 -4.11 -3.21 5.64
N ILE A 65 -4.63 -3.91 6.65
CA ILE A 65 -4.83 -3.36 7.98
C ILE A 65 -3.53 -3.45 8.78
N GLN A 66 -3.22 -2.39 9.53
CA GLN A 66 -2.02 -2.27 10.36
C GLN A 66 -2.40 -1.98 11.82
N GLY A 67 -1.49 -2.26 12.75
CA GLY A 67 -1.69 -2.01 14.19
C GLY A 67 -2.03 -3.23 15.04
N PHE A 68 -2.29 -4.39 14.43
CA PHE A 68 -2.53 -5.65 15.13
C PHE A 68 -1.24 -6.44 15.38
N VAL A 69 -1.27 -7.33 16.38
CA VAL A 69 -0.14 -8.22 16.74
C VAL A 69 0.14 -9.26 15.65
N LYS A 70 -0.89 -9.67 14.91
CA LYS A 70 -0.79 -10.60 13.77
C LYS A 70 -1.45 -9.96 12.53
N PRO A 71 -1.02 -10.32 11.31
CA PRO A 71 -1.63 -9.79 10.09
C PRO A 71 -3.09 -10.24 9.99
N VAL A 72 -3.98 -9.27 9.78
CA VAL A 72 -5.41 -9.47 9.56
C VAL A 72 -5.81 -8.46 8.51
N ASN A 73 -6.57 -8.87 7.49
CA ASN A 73 -7.04 -7.98 6.43
C ASN A 73 -8.53 -8.22 6.21
N ASP A 74 -9.27 -7.13 6.02
CA ASP A 74 -10.69 -7.16 5.66
C ASP A 74 -10.83 -6.98 4.15
N LEU A 75 -11.82 -7.62 3.56
CA LEU A 75 -12.06 -7.58 2.13
C LEU A 75 -13.45 -7.01 1.86
N SER A 76 -13.53 -6.12 0.87
CA SER A 76 -14.82 -5.64 0.40
C SER A 76 -15.69 -6.81 -0.07
N ARG A 77 -16.98 -6.79 0.25
CA ARG A 77 -17.96 -7.77 -0.25
C ARG A 77 -18.00 -7.87 -1.78
N GLY A 78 -17.59 -6.80 -2.47
CA GLY A 78 -17.52 -6.75 -3.93
C GLY A 78 -16.14 -7.08 -4.52
N CYS A 79 -15.22 -7.66 -3.75
CA CYS A 79 -13.89 -8.00 -4.25
C CYS A 79 -13.93 -9.14 -5.29
N SER A 80 -13.02 -9.08 -6.26
CA SER A 80 -12.83 -10.15 -7.23
C SER A 80 -11.97 -11.28 -6.64
N VAL A 81 -11.98 -12.44 -7.29
CA VAL A 81 -11.09 -13.56 -6.91
C VAL A 81 -9.62 -13.13 -6.92
N ASP A 82 -9.22 -12.32 -7.90
CA ASP A 82 -7.85 -11.82 -8.01
C ASP A 82 -7.47 -10.90 -6.84
N ASP A 83 -8.41 -10.10 -6.34
CA ASP A 83 -8.18 -9.24 -5.17
C ASP A 83 -7.98 -10.08 -3.91
N ILE A 84 -8.80 -11.12 -3.73
CA ILE A 84 -8.69 -12.06 -2.60
C ILE A 84 -7.31 -12.72 -2.62
N VAL A 85 -6.90 -13.29 -3.76
CA VAL A 85 -5.59 -13.94 -3.91
C VAL A 85 -4.45 -12.96 -3.66
N GLY A 86 -4.56 -11.73 -4.19
CA GLY A 86 -3.56 -10.68 -3.97
C GLY A 86 -3.40 -10.29 -2.50
N VAL A 87 -4.51 -10.09 -1.78
CA VAL A 87 -4.49 -9.75 -0.35
C VAL A 87 -3.96 -10.93 0.48
N VAL A 88 -4.32 -12.17 0.16
CA VAL A 88 -3.75 -13.35 0.82
C VAL A 88 -2.24 -13.41 0.62
N ALA A 89 -1.74 -13.19 -0.60
CA ALA A 89 -0.31 -13.18 -0.87
C ALA A 89 0.43 -12.11 -0.04
N ILE A 90 -0.13 -10.89 0.06
CA ILE A 90 0.40 -9.84 0.92
C ILE A 90 0.41 -10.28 2.40
N THR A 91 -0.68 -10.88 2.87
CA THR A 91 -0.83 -11.35 4.26
C THR A 91 0.21 -12.42 4.62
N VAL A 92 0.51 -13.33 3.69
CA VAL A 92 1.56 -14.35 3.84
C VAL A 92 2.93 -13.70 3.99
N VAL A 93 3.26 -12.71 3.14
CA VAL A 93 4.53 -11.99 3.23
C VAL A 93 4.64 -11.21 4.55
N GLN A 94 3.56 -10.55 5.00
CA GLN A 94 3.53 -9.90 6.32
C GLN A 94 3.80 -10.89 7.45
N SER A 95 3.22 -12.09 7.36
CA SER A 95 3.39 -13.15 8.36
C SER A 95 4.83 -13.67 8.40
N GLN A 96 5.44 -13.90 7.23
CA GLN A 96 6.85 -14.31 7.12
C GLN A 96 7.79 -13.26 7.72
N ALA A 97 7.57 -11.98 7.40
CA ALA A 97 8.38 -10.88 7.93
C ALA A 97 8.27 -10.73 9.46
N LEU A 98 7.16 -11.14 10.08
CA LEU A 98 7.01 -11.17 11.54
C LEU A 98 7.75 -12.37 12.18
N GLN A 99 7.81 -13.52 11.51
CA GLN A 99 8.59 -14.66 12.00
C GLN A 99 10.09 -14.38 11.97
N GLU A 100 10.61 -13.70 10.94
CA GLU A 100 12.03 -13.30 10.85
C GLU A 100 12.48 -12.34 11.97
N LYS A 101 11.53 -11.65 12.62
CA LYS A 101 11.82 -10.69 13.70
C LYS A 101 11.76 -11.29 15.11
N ARG A 102 11.36 -12.56 15.22
CA ARG A 102 11.30 -13.31 16.48
C ARG A 102 12.57 -14.11 16.69
#